data_AF-A0A0J8FQ91-F1
#
_entry.id   AF-A0A0J8FQ91-F1
#
_cell.length_a   1.000
_cell.length_b   1.000
_cell.length_c   1.000
_cell.angle_alpha   90.00
_cell.angle_beta   90.00
_cell.angle_gamma   90.00
#
_symmetry.space_group_name_H-M   'P 1'
#
loop_
_entity.id
_entity.type
_entity.pdbx_description
1 polymer ?
#
loop_
_entity_poly.entity_id
_entity_poly.type
_entity_poly.pdbx_seq_one_letter_code
_entity_poly.pdbx_strand_id
1 'polypeptide(L)'
;MSAESQTIQLTKHDFSAITDVSSWAYETLSNIYGPDLAAAQLSLEHEAYTLGEDYFKKILERSIDRNEFADNATAKPVLASLIPLMAKAFEDWVEHQVNKVKRKNIGLPYLQLVKAENVAAITVKTVLNMVAKKGPLSVQQVSVAVGKAVEEEARFGRIREQEAEHFNKRIRPALNKRNGHTYKVKFMEKVEAHMMAANELTTKWTSWDALDNYVTFHIGVKLLELLIESTQLVEMRRE
;
A
#
# COMPACT_ATOMS: atom_id res chain seq x y z
N MET A 1 17.64 -4.76 -20.05
CA MET A 1 16.23 -4.35 -20.31
C MET A 1 16.04 -2.97 -19.72
N SER A 2 15.57 -2.02 -20.53
CA SER A 2 15.36 -0.60 -20.18
C SER A 2 14.46 -0.43 -18.94
N ALA A 3 14.71 0.61 -18.13
CA ALA A 3 13.92 0.99 -16.95
C ALA A 3 12.41 1.20 -17.23
N GLU A 4 12.02 1.29 -18.50
CA GLU A 4 10.62 1.34 -18.96
C GLU A 4 9.82 0.06 -18.61
N SER A 5 10.47 -1.07 -18.38
CA SER A 5 9.80 -2.37 -18.17
C SER A 5 9.14 -2.54 -16.78
N GLN A 6 9.38 -1.65 -15.83
CA GLN A 6 8.88 -1.77 -14.44
C GLN A 6 7.68 -0.88 -14.13
N THR A 7 7.22 -0.07 -15.09
CA THR A 7 6.11 0.85 -14.86
C THR A 7 4.78 0.20 -15.21
N ILE A 8 3.73 0.47 -14.43
CA ILE A 8 2.37 0.01 -14.75
C ILE A 8 1.95 0.64 -16.08
N GLN A 9 1.83 -0.19 -17.12
CA GLN A 9 1.37 0.23 -18.44
C GLN A 9 -0.15 0.06 -18.54
N LEU A 10 -0.85 1.15 -18.80
CA LEU A 10 -2.29 1.13 -19.04
C LEU A 10 -2.54 1.01 -20.54
N THR A 11 -3.20 -0.07 -20.94
CA THR A 11 -3.69 -0.25 -22.31
C THR A 11 -5.00 0.50 -22.47
N LYS A 12 -5.11 1.33 -23.50
CA LYS A 12 -6.35 2.02 -23.84
C LYS A 12 -7.38 1.01 -24.35
N HIS A 13 -8.60 1.09 -23.88
CA HIS A 13 -9.69 0.26 -24.38
C HIS A 13 -10.16 0.78 -25.74
N ASP A 14 -10.60 -0.15 -26.59
CA ASP A 14 -11.25 0.18 -27.85
C ASP A 14 -12.76 0.26 -27.64
N PHE A 15 -13.31 1.46 -27.77
CA PHE A 15 -14.74 1.73 -27.67
C PHE A 15 -15.41 1.98 -29.03
N SER A 16 -14.69 1.79 -30.15
CA SER A 16 -15.19 2.08 -31.49
C SER A 16 -16.49 1.36 -31.86
N ALA A 17 -16.71 0.17 -31.30
CA ALA A 17 -17.94 -0.61 -31.45
C ALA A 17 -19.22 0.13 -31.00
N ILE A 18 -19.10 1.12 -30.11
CA ILE A 18 -20.23 1.93 -29.61
C ILE A 18 -20.75 2.85 -30.72
N THR A 19 -19.86 3.39 -31.54
CA THR A 19 -20.19 4.31 -32.63
C THR A 19 -20.53 3.60 -33.94
N ASP A 20 -20.56 2.27 -33.94
CA ASP A 20 -20.76 1.49 -35.16
C ASP A 20 -22.18 1.69 -35.71
N VAL A 21 -22.24 2.27 -36.90
CA VAL A 21 -23.47 2.56 -37.65
C VAL A 21 -24.14 1.26 -38.12
N SER A 22 -23.41 0.16 -38.19
CA SER A 22 -23.95 -1.17 -38.47
C SER A 22 -24.48 -1.89 -37.22
N SER A 23 -24.37 -1.26 -36.04
CA SER A 23 -24.90 -1.83 -34.80
C SER A 23 -26.43 -1.83 -34.77
N TRP A 24 -26.99 -2.87 -34.15
CA TRP A 24 -28.43 -2.94 -33.85
C TRP A 24 -28.93 -1.70 -33.08
N ALA A 25 -28.08 -1.11 -32.23
CA ALA A 25 -28.40 0.07 -31.46
C ALA A 25 -28.61 1.29 -32.37
N TYR A 26 -27.72 1.52 -33.34
CA TYR A 26 -27.86 2.61 -34.30
C TYR A 26 -29.12 2.44 -35.15
N GLU A 27 -29.34 1.24 -35.70
CA GLU A 27 -30.53 0.96 -36.52
C GLU A 27 -31.82 1.22 -35.75
N THR A 28 -31.91 0.73 -34.52
CA THR A 28 -33.09 0.91 -33.65
C THR A 28 -33.32 2.38 -33.32
N LEU A 29 -32.29 3.12 -32.92
CA LEU A 29 -32.41 4.55 -32.58
C LEU A 29 -32.74 5.40 -33.81
N SER A 30 -32.15 5.08 -34.96
CA SER A 30 -32.38 5.78 -36.23
C SER A 30 -33.84 5.63 -36.67
N ASN A 31 -34.41 4.44 -36.51
CA ASN A 31 -35.82 4.19 -36.83
C ASN A 31 -36.81 4.97 -35.95
N ILE A 32 -36.47 5.22 -34.68
CA ILE A 32 -37.39 5.88 -33.72
C ILE A 32 -37.22 7.41 -33.75
N TYR A 33 -35.98 7.90 -33.79
CA TYR A 33 -35.65 9.31 -33.57
C TYR A 33 -35.01 9.99 -34.78
N GLY A 34 -34.69 9.24 -35.84
CA GLY A 34 -33.96 9.71 -37.01
C GLY A 34 -32.44 9.52 -36.89
N PRO A 35 -31.74 9.47 -38.05
CA PRO A 35 -30.33 9.11 -38.12
C PRO A 35 -29.41 10.10 -37.39
N ASP A 36 -29.72 11.41 -37.47
CA ASP A 36 -28.90 12.46 -36.85
C ASP A 36 -28.90 12.37 -35.32
N LEU A 37 -30.08 12.12 -34.73
CA LEU A 37 -30.20 11.95 -33.28
C LEU A 37 -29.60 10.63 -32.80
N ALA A 38 -29.71 9.55 -33.59
CA ALA A 38 -29.08 8.28 -33.30
C ALA A 38 -27.55 8.36 -33.28
N ALA A 39 -26.96 9.01 -34.30
CA ALA A 39 -25.52 9.24 -34.36
C ALA A 39 -25.02 10.11 -33.19
N ALA A 40 -25.74 11.19 -32.88
CA ALA A 40 -25.40 12.05 -31.75
C ALA A 40 -25.44 11.30 -30.41
N GLN A 41 -26.46 10.45 -30.19
CA GLN A 41 -26.58 9.65 -28.98
C GLN A 41 -25.40 8.68 -28.80
N LEU A 42 -25.05 7.90 -29.84
CA LEU A 42 -23.93 6.96 -29.77
C LEU A 42 -22.57 7.67 -29.64
N SER A 43 -22.42 8.85 -30.25
CA SER A 43 -21.23 9.68 -30.08
C SER A 43 -21.08 10.14 -28.63
N LEU A 44 -22.18 10.56 -27.97
CA LEU A 44 -22.16 10.95 -26.55
C LEU A 44 -21.84 9.77 -25.63
N GLU A 45 -22.38 8.58 -25.92
CA GLU A 45 -22.06 7.38 -25.16
C GLU A 45 -20.57 7.02 -25.29
N HIS A 46 -20.03 7.04 -26.51
CA HIS A 46 -18.61 6.82 -26.74
C HIS A 46 -17.73 7.84 -26.01
N GLU A 47 -18.10 9.13 -26.09
CA GLU A 47 -17.41 10.20 -25.36
C GLU A 47 -17.40 9.92 -23.85
N ALA A 48 -18.53 9.51 -23.28
CA ALA A 48 -18.63 9.19 -21.85
C ALA A 48 -17.65 8.08 -21.41
N TYR A 49 -17.50 7.01 -22.20
CA TYR A 49 -16.51 5.96 -21.92
C TYR A 49 -15.08 6.47 -22.00
N THR A 50 -14.75 7.25 -23.04
CA THR A 50 -13.39 7.81 -23.18
C THR A 50 -13.04 8.78 -22.05
N LEU A 51 -13.97 9.66 -21.65
CA LEU A 51 -13.79 10.57 -20.52
C LEU A 51 -13.65 9.82 -19.19
N GLY A 52 -14.42 8.75 -19.01
CA GLY A 52 -14.33 7.87 -17.84
C GLY A 52 -12.95 7.20 -17.74
N GLU A 53 -12.44 6.69 -18.86
CA GLU A 53 -11.10 6.08 -18.94
C GLU A 53 -9.98 7.08 -18.62
N ASP A 54 -10.03 8.27 -19.23
CA ASP A 54 -9.04 9.33 -18.98
C ASP A 54 -9.05 9.79 -17.52
N TYR A 55 -10.25 9.91 -16.93
CA TYR A 55 -10.40 10.25 -15.52
C TYR A 55 -9.84 9.14 -14.60
N PHE A 56 -10.12 7.88 -14.91
CA PHE A 56 -9.58 6.74 -14.18
C PHE A 56 -8.04 6.73 -14.21
N LYS A 57 -7.44 6.89 -15.39
CA LYS A 57 -5.99 6.98 -15.57
C LYS A 57 -5.40 8.11 -14.73
N LYS A 58 -6.00 9.30 -14.78
CA LYS A 58 -5.57 10.47 -14.00
C LYS A 58 -5.63 10.23 -12.49
N ILE A 59 -6.66 9.55 -11.98
CA ILE A 59 -6.73 9.17 -10.56
C ILE A 59 -5.64 8.18 -10.21
N LEU A 60 -5.42 7.18 -11.06
CA LEU A 60 -4.44 6.14 -10.83
C LEU A 60 -3.02 6.71 -10.74
N GLU A 61 -2.64 7.56 -11.70
CA GLU A 61 -1.36 8.28 -11.71
C GLU A 61 -1.19 9.12 -10.43
N ARG A 62 -2.21 9.88 -10.03
CA ARG A 62 -2.20 10.64 -8.76
C ARG A 62 -2.06 9.76 -7.52
N SER A 63 -2.57 8.52 -7.54
CA SER A 63 -2.40 7.58 -6.42
C SER A 63 -0.97 7.05 -6.35
N ILE A 64 -0.35 6.75 -7.51
CA ILE A 64 1.04 6.32 -7.61
C ILE A 64 1.98 7.41 -7.09
N ASP A 65 1.80 8.66 -7.55
CA ASP A 65 2.64 9.80 -7.13
C ASP A 65 2.62 10.02 -5.61
N ARG A 66 1.46 9.76 -4.98
CA ARG A 66 1.25 9.92 -3.53
C ARG A 66 1.66 8.71 -2.67
N ASN A 67 2.20 7.64 -3.27
CA ASN A 67 2.43 6.35 -2.58
C ASN A 67 1.14 5.73 -2.01
N GLU A 68 0.02 5.89 -2.72
CA GLU A 68 -1.31 5.37 -2.34
C GLU A 68 -1.84 4.36 -3.37
N PHE A 69 -0.98 3.85 -4.26
CA PHE A 69 -1.37 2.87 -5.28
C PHE A 69 -1.93 1.58 -4.66
N ALA A 70 -1.32 1.10 -3.58
CA ALA A 70 -1.77 -0.09 -2.86
C ALA A 70 -3.16 0.07 -2.21
N ASP A 71 -3.67 1.30 -2.06
CA ASP A 71 -5.03 1.54 -1.56
C ASP A 71 -6.08 1.61 -2.69
N ASN A 72 -5.64 1.62 -3.94
CA ASN A 72 -6.52 1.59 -5.11
C ASN A 72 -7.27 0.25 -5.21
N ALA A 73 -8.50 0.29 -5.72
CA ALA A 73 -9.29 -0.90 -6.00
C ALA A 73 -8.57 -1.89 -6.94
N THR A 74 -7.74 -1.39 -7.87
CA THR A 74 -6.93 -2.22 -8.77
C THR A 74 -5.88 -3.05 -8.06
N ALA A 75 -5.33 -2.58 -6.94
CA ALA A 75 -4.32 -3.29 -6.16
C ALA A 75 -4.92 -4.32 -5.19
N LYS A 76 -6.21 -4.18 -4.83
CA LYS A 76 -6.87 -5.04 -3.81
C LYS A 76 -6.76 -6.54 -4.09
N PRO A 77 -7.00 -7.04 -5.32
CA PRO A 77 -6.89 -8.48 -5.60
C PRO A 77 -5.46 -9.00 -5.39
N VAL A 78 -4.44 -8.21 -5.76
CA VAL A 78 -3.02 -8.53 -5.54
C VAL A 78 -2.70 -8.55 -4.04
N LEU A 79 -3.16 -7.56 -3.28
CA LEU A 79 -2.93 -7.56 -1.83
C LEU A 79 -3.61 -8.74 -1.13
N ALA A 80 -4.84 -9.08 -1.54
CA ALA A 80 -5.61 -10.17 -0.96
C ALA A 80 -4.92 -11.53 -1.16
N SER A 81 -4.19 -11.73 -2.25
CA SER A 81 -3.44 -12.96 -2.49
C SER A 81 -2.08 -12.98 -1.78
N LEU A 82 -1.36 -11.85 -1.73
CA LEU A 82 0.02 -11.82 -1.26
C LEU A 82 0.18 -11.66 0.25
N ILE A 83 -0.72 -10.93 0.92
CA ILE A 83 -0.62 -10.69 2.36
C ILE A 83 -0.66 -12.01 3.17
N PRO A 84 -1.57 -12.98 2.90
CA PRO A 84 -1.59 -14.25 3.62
C PRO A 84 -0.30 -15.07 3.43
N LEU A 85 0.28 -15.07 2.23
CA LEU A 85 1.53 -15.78 1.95
C LEU A 85 2.71 -15.18 2.73
N MET A 86 2.81 -13.85 2.73
CA MET A 86 3.83 -13.13 3.48
C MET A 86 3.66 -13.28 5.00
N ALA A 87 2.42 -13.25 5.51
CA ALA A 87 2.13 -13.44 6.92
C ALA A 87 2.58 -14.81 7.41
N LYS A 88 2.24 -15.86 6.66
CA LYS A 88 2.69 -17.23 6.96
C LYS A 88 4.22 -17.34 6.94
N ALA A 89 4.88 -16.81 5.90
CA ALA A 89 6.34 -16.86 5.81
C ALA A 89 7.03 -16.12 6.97
N PHE A 90 6.43 -15.02 7.43
CA PHE A 90 6.90 -14.31 8.61
C PHE A 90 6.72 -15.12 9.90
N GLU A 91 5.56 -15.74 10.11
CA GLU A 91 5.31 -16.62 11.27
C GLU A 91 6.27 -17.80 11.31
N ASP A 92 6.43 -18.51 10.18
CA ASP A 92 7.37 -19.63 10.04
C ASP A 92 8.81 -19.18 10.34
N TRP A 93 9.19 -17.99 9.89
CA TRP A 93 10.51 -17.40 10.17
C TRP A 93 10.68 -17.05 11.66
N VAL A 94 9.68 -16.44 12.31
CA VAL A 94 9.73 -16.12 13.75
C VAL A 94 9.84 -17.41 14.56
N GLU A 95 9.03 -18.43 14.27
CA GLU A 95 9.09 -19.72 14.96
C GLU A 95 10.46 -20.37 14.81
N HIS A 96 11.00 -20.40 13.58
CA HIS A 96 12.34 -20.91 13.32
C HIS A 96 13.40 -20.14 14.11
N GLN A 97 13.34 -18.80 14.10
CA GLN A 97 14.27 -17.97 14.84
C GLN A 97 14.21 -18.25 16.34
N VAL A 98 13.02 -18.38 16.93
CA VAL A 98 12.84 -18.63 18.37
C VAL A 98 13.29 -20.03 18.77
N ASN A 99 12.90 -21.06 18.01
CA ASN A 99 13.05 -22.45 18.43
C ASN A 99 14.33 -23.14 17.93
N LYS A 100 14.84 -22.77 16.75
CA LYS A 100 15.89 -23.54 16.05
C LYS A 100 17.21 -22.80 15.91
N VAL A 101 17.22 -21.47 16.05
CA VAL A 101 18.42 -20.65 15.84
C VAL A 101 19.08 -20.29 17.16
N LYS A 102 20.38 -20.55 17.32
CA LYS A 102 21.13 -20.15 18.52
C LYS A 102 21.43 -18.64 18.53
N ARG A 103 21.96 -18.10 17.43
CA ARG A 103 22.25 -16.66 17.27
C ARG A 103 21.10 -15.98 16.53
N LYS A 104 20.21 -15.33 17.28
CA LYS A 104 19.00 -14.68 16.74
C LYS A 104 19.34 -13.53 15.79
N ASN A 105 18.45 -13.28 14.84
CA ASN A 105 18.49 -12.06 14.03
C ASN A 105 18.31 -10.81 14.92
N ILE A 106 19.06 -9.75 14.64
CA ILE A 106 19.02 -8.48 15.40
C ILE A 106 17.63 -7.84 15.43
N GLY A 107 16.85 -7.98 14.34
CA GLY A 107 15.51 -7.44 14.21
C GLY A 107 14.42 -8.26 14.91
N LEU A 108 14.72 -9.47 15.38
CA LEU A 108 13.71 -10.38 15.97
C LEU A 108 12.95 -9.76 17.15
N PRO A 109 13.61 -9.16 18.18
CA PRO A 109 12.90 -8.61 19.33
C PRO A 109 11.93 -7.49 18.95
N TYR A 110 12.28 -6.72 17.92
CA TYR A 110 11.50 -5.60 17.40
C TYR A 110 10.31 -6.08 16.57
N LEU A 111 10.54 -7.07 15.71
CA LEU A 111 9.50 -7.67 14.86
C LEU A 111 8.43 -8.41 15.68
N GLN A 112 8.78 -8.95 16.85
CA GLN A 112 7.83 -9.58 17.77
C GLN A 112 6.88 -8.57 18.46
N LEU A 113 7.12 -7.27 18.35
CA LEU A 113 6.21 -6.23 18.87
C LEU A 113 4.99 -5.99 17.97
N VAL A 114 4.99 -6.54 16.76
CA VAL A 114 3.96 -6.30 15.75
C VAL A 114 3.34 -7.62 15.31
N LYS A 115 2.01 -7.64 15.18
CA LYS A 115 1.28 -8.83 14.68
C LYS A 115 1.73 -9.18 13.26
N ALA A 116 1.83 -10.48 12.96
CA ALA A 116 2.28 -10.99 11.66
C ALA A 116 1.48 -10.41 10.48
N GLU A 117 0.16 -10.35 10.62
CA GLU A 117 -0.73 -9.76 9.60
C GLU A 117 -0.39 -8.29 9.29
N ASN A 118 -0.05 -7.51 10.33
CA ASN A 118 0.31 -6.10 10.17
C ASN A 118 1.69 -5.97 9.50
N VAL A 119 2.67 -6.77 9.92
CA VAL A 119 4.00 -6.81 9.28
C VAL A 119 3.87 -7.16 7.80
N ALA A 120 3.09 -8.18 7.46
CA ALA A 120 2.84 -8.58 6.08
C ALA A 120 2.16 -7.47 5.28
N ALA A 121 1.05 -6.92 5.78
CA ALA A 121 0.30 -5.87 5.10
C ALA A 121 1.16 -4.62 4.86
N ILE A 122 1.93 -4.19 5.86
CA ILE A 122 2.84 -3.04 5.76
C ILE A 122 3.94 -3.32 4.74
N THR A 123 4.55 -4.51 4.78
CA THR A 123 5.63 -4.88 3.86
C THR A 123 5.13 -4.89 2.41
N VAL A 124 4.06 -5.64 2.12
CA VAL A 124 3.53 -5.74 0.76
C VAL A 124 3.10 -4.37 0.24
N LYS A 125 2.34 -3.59 1.03
CA LYS A 125 1.88 -2.26 0.60
C LYS A 125 3.03 -1.29 0.36
N THR A 126 4.01 -1.23 1.26
CA THR A 126 5.14 -0.30 1.16
C THR A 126 5.96 -0.61 -0.08
N VAL A 127 6.28 -1.89 -0.31
CA VAL A 127 7.03 -2.32 -1.49
C VAL A 127 6.24 -2.04 -2.77
N LEU A 128 4.95 -2.40 -2.80
CA LEU A 128 4.10 -2.18 -3.97
C LEU A 128 3.99 -0.69 -4.35
N ASN A 129 3.84 0.19 -3.36
CA ASN A 129 3.81 1.64 -3.58
C ASN A 129 5.13 2.18 -4.13
N MET A 130 6.27 1.69 -3.63
CA MET A 130 7.59 2.14 -4.08
C MET A 130 7.92 1.64 -5.49
N VAL A 131 7.60 0.38 -5.80
CA VAL A 131 7.82 -0.21 -7.13
C VAL A 131 6.89 0.39 -8.18
N ALA A 132 5.67 0.80 -7.80
CA ALA A 132 4.74 1.45 -8.73
C ALA A 132 5.24 2.82 -9.22
N LYS A 133 6.16 3.46 -8.49
CA LYS A 133 6.75 4.75 -8.89
C LYS A 133 7.79 4.58 -9.99
N LYS A 134 7.81 5.54 -10.91
CA LYS A 134 8.85 5.66 -11.93
C LYS A 134 10.17 6.07 -11.28
N GLY A 135 11.25 5.39 -11.64
CA GLY A 135 12.62 5.77 -11.29
C GLY A 135 13.45 4.61 -10.74
N PRO A 136 14.76 4.84 -10.56
CA PRO A 136 15.63 3.83 -9.96
C PRO A 136 15.24 3.64 -8.49
N LEU A 137 15.18 2.38 -8.06
CA LEU A 137 14.83 2.01 -6.70
C LEU A 137 15.92 1.10 -6.13
N SER A 138 16.64 1.58 -5.12
CA SER A 138 17.68 0.77 -4.49
C SER A 138 17.11 -0.10 -3.38
N VAL A 139 17.71 -1.29 -3.19
CA VAL A 139 17.35 -2.21 -2.09
C VAL A 139 17.46 -1.50 -0.74
N GLN A 140 18.43 -0.59 -0.57
CA GLN A 140 18.61 0.18 0.65
C GLN A 140 17.46 1.13 0.91
N GLN A 141 16.97 1.84 -0.12
CA GLN A 141 15.82 2.74 0.01
C GLN A 141 14.56 1.99 0.42
N VAL A 142 14.29 0.85 -0.23
CA VAL A 142 13.11 0.03 0.09
C VAL A 142 13.22 -0.56 1.49
N SER A 143 14.39 -1.08 1.87
CA SER A 143 14.62 -1.66 3.20
C SER A 143 14.35 -0.65 4.31
N VAL A 144 14.92 0.57 4.20
CA VAL A 144 14.70 1.62 5.20
C VAL A 144 13.22 2.03 5.26
N ALA A 145 12.54 2.12 4.12
CA ALA A 145 11.12 2.49 4.08
C ALA A 145 10.24 1.43 4.77
N VAL A 146 10.47 0.15 4.47
CA VAL A 146 9.75 -0.98 5.12
C VAL A 146 10.03 -0.99 6.61
N GLY A 147 11.30 -0.90 7.02
CA GLY A 147 11.69 -0.90 8.44
C GLY A 147 11.04 0.22 9.24
N LYS A 148 11.05 1.45 8.71
CA LYS A 148 10.40 2.61 9.35
C LYS A 148 8.89 2.48 9.42
N ALA A 149 8.25 1.93 8.39
CA ALA A 149 6.81 1.70 8.40
C ALA A 149 6.40 0.67 9.46
N VAL A 150 7.22 -0.37 9.68
CA VAL A 150 7.00 -1.36 10.75
C VAL A 150 7.28 -0.78 12.13
N GLU A 151 8.34 0.02 12.29
CA GLU A 151 8.61 0.77 13.53
C GLU A 151 7.45 1.68 13.90
N GLU A 152 6.86 2.36 12.92
CA GLU A 152 5.71 3.24 13.14
C GLU A 152 4.48 2.47 13.66
N GLU A 153 4.15 1.31 13.07
CA GLU A 153 3.08 0.46 13.58
C GLU A 153 3.39 -0.07 14.98
N ALA A 154 4.64 -0.41 15.29
CA ALA A 154 5.01 -0.80 16.64
C ALA A 154 4.82 0.36 17.64
N ARG A 155 5.25 1.57 17.26
CA ARG A 155 5.16 2.79 18.09
C ARG A 155 3.71 3.18 18.37
N PHE A 156 2.88 3.28 17.34
CA PHE A 156 1.51 3.78 17.51
C PHE A 156 0.50 2.66 17.77
N GLY A 157 0.81 1.43 17.36
CA GLY A 157 0.04 0.24 17.71
C GLY A 157 -0.02 0.01 19.22
N ARG A 158 1.05 0.32 19.96
CA ARG A 158 1.05 0.23 21.43
C ARG A 158 -0.02 1.12 22.09
N ILE A 159 -0.36 2.27 21.50
CA ILE A 159 -1.40 3.17 22.03
C ILE A 159 -2.78 2.51 21.89
N ARG A 160 -3.00 1.81 20.77
CA ARG A 160 -4.22 1.03 20.54
C ARG A 160 -4.33 -0.16 21.50
N GLU A 161 -3.21 -0.73 21.91
CA GLU A 161 -3.18 -1.91 22.79
C GLU A 161 -3.26 -1.56 24.28
N GLN A 162 -2.55 -0.52 24.72
CA GLN A 162 -2.52 -0.08 26.12
C GLN A 162 -3.81 0.64 26.52
N GLU A 163 -4.40 1.42 25.61
CA GLU A 163 -5.56 2.27 25.89
C GLU A 163 -6.66 2.10 24.82
N ALA A 164 -7.08 0.86 24.60
CA ALA A 164 -8.00 0.49 23.53
C ALA A 164 -9.34 1.24 23.57
N GLU A 165 -9.88 1.49 24.78
CA GLU A 165 -11.15 2.20 24.93
C GLU A 165 -11.02 3.69 24.56
N HIS A 166 -10.02 4.37 25.11
CA HIS A 166 -9.74 5.77 24.78
C HIS A 166 -9.41 5.92 23.29
N PHE A 167 -8.63 4.98 22.74
CA PHE A 167 -8.28 4.95 21.33
C PHE A 167 -9.53 4.86 20.44
N ASN A 168 -10.41 3.88 20.70
CA ASN A 168 -11.60 3.69 19.87
C ASN A 168 -12.62 4.82 20.01
N LYS A 169 -12.78 5.40 21.20
CA LYS A 169 -13.76 6.48 21.46
C LYS A 169 -13.31 7.86 20.99
N ARG A 170 -12.03 8.21 21.18
CA ARG A 170 -11.53 9.58 20.94
C ARG A 170 -10.50 9.67 19.81
N ILE A 171 -9.49 8.82 19.84
CA ILE A 171 -8.35 8.92 18.91
C ILE A 171 -8.76 8.50 17.49
N ARG A 172 -9.44 7.36 17.33
CA ARG A 172 -9.82 6.80 16.03
C ARG A 172 -10.76 7.74 15.24
N PRO A 173 -11.84 8.29 15.79
CA PRO A 173 -12.66 9.27 15.07
C PRO A 173 -11.89 10.52 14.68
N ALA A 174 -11.00 11.00 15.55
CA ALA A 174 -10.15 12.16 15.23
C ALA A 174 -9.11 11.83 14.14
N LEU A 175 -8.54 10.63 14.16
CA LEU A 175 -7.60 10.15 13.15
C LEU A 175 -8.27 10.03 11.78
N ASN A 176 -9.52 9.58 11.72
CA ASN A 176 -10.30 9.46 10.49
C ASN A 176 -10.62 10.81 9.84
N LYS A 177 -10.67 11.90 10.61
CA LYS A 177 -10.83 13.27 10.07
C LYS A 177 -9.58 13.80 9.36
N ARG A 178 -8.45 13.09 9.46
CA ARG A 178 -7.16 13.53 8.92
C ARG A 178 -6.86 12.79 7.61
N ASN A 179 -6.60 13.57 6.58
CA ASN A 179 -6.27 13.06 5.25
C ASN A 179 -4.75 12.99 5.08
N GLY A 180 -4.26 11.88 4.53
CA GLY A 180 -2.84 11.66 4.26
C GLY A 180 -2.06 11.16 5.47
N HIS A 181 -1.07 10.32 5.18
CA HIS A 181 -0.25 9.64 6.18
C HIS A 181 0.51 10.63 7.08
N THR A 182 1.17 11.65 6.52
CA THR A 182 1.94 12.66 7.28
C THR A 182 1.11 13.36 8.37
N TYR A 183 -0.16 13.69 8.09
CA TYR A 183 -1.03 14.34 9.07
C TYR A 183 -1.50 13.38 10.16
N LYS A 184 -1.69 12.10 9.83
CA LYS A 184 -2.01 11.05 10.79
C LYS A 184 -0.84 10.82 11.75
N VAL A 185 0.38 10.71 11.23
CA VAL A 185 1.61 10.57 12.02
C VAL A 185 1.80 11.73 12.98
N LYS A 186 1.80 12.97 12.49
CA LYS A 186 1.93 14.17 13.35
C LYS A 186 0.85 14.28 14.42
N PHE A 187 -0.34 13.79 14.13
CA PHE A 187 -1.39 13.73 15.13
C PHE A 187 -1.11 12.67 16.18
N MET A 188 -0.71 11.46 15.78
CA MET A 188 -0.36 10.39 16.71
C MET A 188 0.82 10.78 17.60
N GLU A 189 1.81 11.54 17.10
CA GLU A 189 2.88 12.11 17.91
C GLU A 189 2.36 13.07 18.99
N LYS A 190 1.39 13.93 18.65
CA LYS A 190 0.75 14.83 19.62
C LYS A 190 -0.09 14.07 20.65
N VAL A 191 -0.82 13.04 20.21
CA VAL A 191 -1.60 12.16 21.08
C VAL A 191 -0.67 11.47 22.06
N GLU A 192 0.41 10.86 21.58
CA GLU A 192 1.42 10.22 22.41
C GLU A 192 2.00 11.18 23.45
N ALA A 193 2.40 12.40 23.03
CA ALA A 193 2.93 13.40 23.95
C ALA A 193 1.91 13.79 25.05
N HIS A 194 0.63 13.94 24.69
CA HIS A 194 -0.43 14.24 25.64
C HIS A 194 -0.68 13.08 26.62
N MET A 195 -0.78 11.85 26.11
CA MET A 195 -1.00 10.66 26.94
C MET A 195 0.18 10.39 27.88
N MET A 196 1.42 10.65 27.44
CA MET A 196 2.60 10.62 28.30
C MET A 196 2.51 11.66 29.42
N ALA A 197 2.07 12.89 29.13
CA ALA A 197 1.91 13.93 30.14
C ALA A 197 0.79 13.63 31.15
N ALA A 198 -0.22 12.87 30.72
CA ALA A 198 -1.33 12.40 31.55
C ALA A 198 -1.02 11.10 32.32
N ASN A 199 0.21 10.55 32.22
CA ASN A 199 0.59 9.24 32.77
C ASN A 199 -0.30 8.06 32.29
N GLU A 200 -0.91 8.18 31.12
CA GLU A 200 -1.73 7.12 30.48
C GLU A 200 -0.87 6.13 29.68
N LEU A 201 0.42 6.44 29.45
CA LEU A 201 1.37 5.56 28.78
C LEU A 201 2.54 5.24 29.70
N THR A 202 2.86 3.94 29.82
CA THR A 202 3.90 3.45 30.73
C THR A 202 5.32 3.67 30.20
N THR A 203 5.48 3.83 28.89
CA THR A 203 6.80 3.83 28.25
C THR A 203 6.96 4.96 27.23
N LYS A 204 8.03 5.73 27.33
CA LYS A 204 8.44 6.65 26.25
C LYS A 204 9.00 5.84 25.08
N TRP A 205 8.58 6.17 23.85
CA TRP A 205 9.16 5.54 22.66
C TRP A 205 10.56 6.09 22.40
N THR A 206 11.50 5.19 22.13
CA THR A 206 12.81 5.51 21.59
C THR A 206 12.89 4.87 20.22
N SER A 207 13.40 5.62 19.24
CA SER A 207 13.53 5.07 17.89
C SER A 207 14.45 3.85 17.88
N TRP A 208 14.12 2.85 17.07
CA TRP A 208 14.90 1.61 16.99
C TRP A 208 16.35 1.85 16.59
N ASP A 209 16.58 2.73 15.62
CA ASP A 209 17.95 3.07 15.19
C ASP A 209 18.75 3.85 16.25
N ALA A 210 18.08 4.44 17.26
CA ALA A 210 18.75 5.06 18.40
C ALA A 210 19.09 4.05 19.52
N LEU A 211 18.42 2.90 19.54
CA LEU A 211 18.72 1.80 20.46
C LEU A 211 19.85 0.93 19.91
N ASP A 212 19.72 0.53 18.65
CA ASP A 212 20.66 -0.31 17.93
C ASP A 212 20.85 0.22 16.51
N ASN A 213 22.08 0.55 16.15
CA ASN A 213 22.39 1.18 14.87
C ASN A 213 21.89 0.36 13.68
N TYR A 214 21.11 1.01 12.79
CA TYR A 214 20.62 0.46 11.53
C TYR A 214 19.68 -0.75 11.66
N VAL A 215 19.03 -0.94 12.81
CA VAL A 215 18.04 -2.02 12.98
C VAL A 215 16.89 -1.91 12.00
N THR A 216 16.41 -0.70 11.69
CA THR A 216 15.32 -0.53 10.72
C THR A 216 15.71 -1.06 9.34
N PHE A 217 16.95 -0.81 8.92
CA PHE A 217 17.51 -1.34 7.67
C PHE A 217 17.59 -2.88 7.70
N HIS A 218 18.12 -3.47 8.78
CA HIS A 218 18.21 -4.93 8.90
C HIS A 218 16.84 -5.62 8.89
N ILE A 219 15.85 -5.03 9.57
CA ILE A 219 14.46 -5.48 9.53
C ILE A 219 13.93 -5.41 8.10
N GLY A 220 14.11 -4.28 7.43
CA GLY A 220 13.68 -4.08 6.04
C GLY A 220 14.25 -5.12 5.09
N VAL A 221 15.57 -5.39 5.17
CA VAL A 221 16.23 -6.41 4.34
C VAL A 221 15.60 -7.78 4.58
N LYS A 222 15.44 -8.20 5.84
CA LYS A 222 14.86 -9.51 6.16
C LYS A 222 13.42 -9.64 5.68
N LEU A 223 12.61 -8.59 5.81
CA LEU A 223 11.23 -8.58 5.30
C LEU A 223 11.17 -8.62 3.77
N LEU A 224 12.12 -7.97 3.08
CA LEU A 224 12.25 -8.08 1.63
C LEU A 224 12.64 -9.49 1.19
N GLU A 225 13.58 -10.13 1.88
CA GLU A 225 13.94 -11.54 1.62
C GLU A 225 12.71 -12.45 1.73
N LEU A 226 11.94 -12.33 2.83
CA LEU A 226 10.71 -13.12 3.02
C LEU A 226 9.66 -12.82 1.95
N LEU A 227 9.52 -11.55 1.54
CA LEU A 227 8.60 -11.17 0.47
C LEU A 227 8.97 -11.84 -0.86
N ILE A 228 10.25 -11.80 -1.23
CA ILE A 228 10.75 -12.43 -2.46
C ILE A 228 10.52 -13.94 -2.43
N GLU A 229 10.91 -14.59 -1.33
CA GLU A 229 10.79 -16.05 -1.16
C GLU A 229 9.34 -16.55 -1.18
N SER A 230 8.42 -15.80 -0.56
CA SER A 230 7.03 -16.25 -0.38
C SER A 230 6.07 -15.84 -1.49
N THR A 231 6.33 -14.70 -2.15
CA THR A 231 5.36 -14.11 -3.10
C THR A 231 5.87 -13.96 -4.52
N GLN A 232 7.19 -13.90 -4.71
CA GLN A 232 7.81 -13.53 -5.99
C GLN A 232 7.30 -12.19 -6.57
N LEU A 233 6.74 -11.30 -5.73
CA LEU A 233 6.23 -9.99 -6.15
C LEU A 233 7.32 -9.10 -6.76
N VAL A 234 8.54 -9.21 -6.23
CA VAL A 234 9.70 -8.43 -6.66
C VAL A 234 10.90 -9.35 -6.82
N GLU A 235 11.84 -8.94 -7.65
CA GLU A 235 13.14 -9.59 -7.83
C GLU A 235 14.28 -8.59 -7.55
N MET A 236 15.40 -9.08 -7.02
CA MET A 236 16.61 -8.27 -6.85
C MET A 236 17.45 -8.36 -8.12
N ARG A 237 17.69 -7.23 -8.78
CA ARG A 237 18.62 -7.14 -9.90
C ARG A 237 19.98 -6.65 -9.43
N ARG A 238 21.03 -7.33 -9.87
CA ARG A 238 22.41 -6.86 -9.76
C ARG A 238 22.75 -6.15 -11.06
N GLU A 239 23.06 -4.87 -10.97
CA GLU A 239 23.64 -4.07 -12.06
C GLU A 239 25.16 -4.21 -12.06
#